data_AF-A0A1F3SM27-F1
#
_entry.id   AF-A0A1F3SM27-F1
#
_cell.length_a   1.000
_cell.length_b   1.000
_cell.length_c   1.000
_cell.angle_alpha   90.00
_cell.angle_beta   90.00
_cell.angle_gamma   90.00
#
_symmetry.space_group_name_H-M   'P 1'
#
loop_
_entity.id
_entity.type
_entity.pdbx_description
1 polymer ?
#
loop_
_entity_poly.entity_id
_entity_poly.type
_entity_poly.pdbx_seq_one_letter_code
_entity_poly.pdbx_strand_id
1 'polypeptide(L)'
;LLNPGEFQVLICEVSSFMLEHVESFTPGNIVFTNLAENHLDRYRTMEEYVNAKRKIFFNTNQNTTSILNADDNAVVELARDPAVQRGRIFYFSRKQALEPQIMNIGGAVAIKDKIHVRTGPEIEYYTLNGIKLRGTHSVENVMAALLVAREHGAKHDAIQRVIDTFTGMPHRLEYVRKVGGVEFFNDSKATNVQAVKRALEAFDENIILIMGGKDTNLTYTPIAEAIRRKVKNLILIGEAKERINRDIGDDSETFLIGTFEEAVLIAFQKSRIGDTVLLSPGCSSFDMFENYVERGNYFKEMVNKFR
;
A
#
# COMPACT_ATOMS: atom_id res chain seq x y z
N LEU A 1 -28.72 0.58 -5.46
CA LEU A 1 -28.40 0.06 -6.80
C LEU A 1 -27.99 1.24 -7.65
N LEU A 2 -26.86 1.16 -8.35
CA LEU A 2 -26.40 2.22 -9.25
C LEU A 2 -27.38 2.31 -10.43
N ASN A 3 -27.79 3.51 -10.83
CA ASN A 3 -28.69 3.68 -11.97
C ASN A 3 -27.92 3.42 -13.28
N PRO A 4 -28.39 2.50 -14.15
CA PRO A 4 -27.79 2.32 -15.46
C PRO A 4 -27.82 3.64 -16.24
N GLY A 5 -26.65 4.11 -16.71
CA GLY A 5 -26.51 5.33 -17.51
C GLY A 5 -25.97 6.56 -16.79
N GLU A 6 -25.88 6.57 -15.45
CA GLU A 6 -25.27 7.69 -14.71
C GLU A 6 -23.73 7.68 -14.75
N PHE A 7 -23.13 6.51 -14.95
CA PHE A 7 -21.67 6.32 -14.89
C PHE A 7 -21.17 5.65 -16.16
N GLN A 8 -20.11 6.20 -16.75
CA GLN A 8 -19.41 5.60 -17.89
C GLN A 8 -18.44 4.49 -17.47
N VAL A 9 -17.88 4.59 -16.25
CA VAL A 9 -16.91 3.64 -15.69
C VAL A 9 -17.20 3.49 -14.19
N LEU A 10 -17.12 2.25 -13.69
CA LEU A 10 -17.18 1.92 -12.26
C LEU A 10 -15.85 1.32 -11.83
N ILE A 11 -15.24 1.90 -10.79
CA ILE A 11 -14.01 1.39 -10.17
C ILE A 11 -14.39 0.84 -8.79
N CYS A 12 -14.18 -0.47 -8.60
CA CYS A 12 -14.57 -1.16 -7.39
C CYS A 12 -13.36 -1.82 -6.72
N GLU A 13 -13.14 -1.54 -5.43
CA GLU A 13 -12.30 -2.38 -4.57
C GLU A 13 -13.14 -3.58 -4.10
N VAL A 14 -12.68 -4.80 -4.37
CA VAL A 14 -13.41 -6.03 -4.04
C VAL A 14 -12.57 -6.91 -3.13
N SER A 15 -13.09 -7.22 -1.94
CA SER A 15 -12.41 -8.09 -0.97
C SER A 15 -12.63 -9.57 -1.30
N SER A 16 -11.80 -10.46 -0.73
CA SER A 16 -12.01 -11.91 -0.86
C SER A 16 -13.38 -12.35 -0.34
N PHE A 17 -13.88 -11.71 0.72
CA PHE A 17 -15.20 -11.98 1.28
C PHE A 17 -16.34 -11.66 0.32
N MET A 18 -16.21 -10.59 -0.48
CA MET A 18 -17.19 -10.28 -1.52
C MET A 18 -17.11 -11.29 -2.66
N LEU A 19 -15.90 -11.68 -3.06
CA LEU A 19 -15.66 -12.63 -4.14
C LEU A 19 -16.18 -14.04 -3.84
N GLU A 20 -16.26 -14.43 -2.56
CA GLU A 20 -16.88 -15.71 -2.15
C GLU A 20 -18.30 -15.89 -2.69
N HIS A 21 -19.05 -14.79 -2.83
CA HIS A 21 -20.46 -14.76 -3.20
C HIS A 21 -20.70 -14.26 -4.63
N VAL A 22 -19.64 -14.15 -5.45
CA VAL A 22 -19.77 -13.72 -6.84
C VAL A 22 -20.37 -14.82 -7.71
N GLU A 23 -21.43 -14.48 -8.44
CA GLU A 23 -22.04 -15.34 -9.47
C GLU A 23 -21.94 -14.69 -10.87
N SER A 24 -22.40 -13.44 -11.02
CA SER A 24 -22.53 -12.76 -12.32
C SER A 24 -21.58 -11.57 -12.53
N PHE A 25 -20.66 -11.33 -11.58
CA PHE A 25 -19.72 -10.21 -11.67
C PHE A 25 -18.77 -10.39 -12.85
N THR A 26 -18.82 -9.47 -13.82
CA THR A 26 -18.10 -9.56 -15.09
C THR A 26 -17.38 -8.22 -15.38
N PRO A 27 -16.27 -7.93 -14.69
CA PRO A 27 -15.53 -6.69 -14.90
C PRO A 27 -14.80 -6.68 -16.27
N GLY A 28 -14.73 -5.51 -16.91
CA GLY A 28 -13.95 -5.31 -18.14
C GLY A 28 -12.44 -5.33 -17.89
N ASN A 29 -12.00 -4.83 -16.74
CA ASN A 29 -10.61 -4.90 -16.29
C ASN A 29 -10.54 -5.50 -14.90
N ILE A 30 -9.61 -6.44 -14.70
CA ILE A 30 -9.32 -7.03 -13.39
C ILE A 30 -7.91 -6.62 -13.01
N VAL A 31 -7.73 -5.93 -11.89
CA VAL A 31 -6.40 -5.62 -11.35
C VAL A 31 -6.13 -6.55 -10.17
N PHE A 32 -5.05 -7.33 -10.26
CA PHE A 32 -4.63 -8.24 -9.20
C PHE A 32 -3.22 -7.87 -8.74
N THR A 33 -3.14 -7.16 -7.60
CA THR A 33 -1.92 -6.45 -7.19
C THR A 33 -0.86 -7.33 -6.53
N ASN A 34 -1.27 -8.29 -5.70
CA ASN A 34 -0.39 -9.21 -4.97
C ASN A 34 -1.22 -10.31 -4.29
N LEU A 35 -0.55 -11.38 -3.89
CA LEU A 35 -1.12 -12.47 -3.12
C LEU A 35 -0.17 -12.84 -1.98
N ALA A 36 -0.36 -12.21 -0.82
CA ALA A 36 0.38 -12.48 0.41
C ALA A 36 -0.54 -13.05 1.49
N GLU A 37 0.06 -13.73 2.48
CA GLU A 37 -0.67 -14.32 3.60
C GLU A 37 -1.43 -13.24 4.40
N ASN A 38 -2.75 -13.41 4.48
CA ASN A 38 -3.66 -12.45 5.07
C ASN A 38 -4.98 -13.16 5.44
N HIS A 39 -5.68 -12.65 6.46
CA HIS A 39 -6.98 -13.16 6.93
C HIS A 39 -7.02 -14.63 7.40
N LEU A 40 -5.96 -15.13 8.04
CA LEU A 40 -5.92 -16.49 8.65
C LEU A 40 -6.88 -16.67 9.83
N ASP A 41 -7.49 -15.60 10.32
CA ASP A 41 -8.58 -15.62 11.30
C ASP A 41 -9.88 -16.18 10.71
N ARG A 42 -10.05 -16.14 9.38
CA ARG A 42 -11.25 -16.61 8.67
C ARG A 42 -11.00 -17.79 7.74
N TYR A 43 -9.84 -17.84 7.08
CA TYR A 43 -9.49 -18.96 6.21
C TYR A 43 -8.66 -19.98 6.99
N ARG A 44 -9.05 -21.25 6.91
CA ARG A 44 -8.33 -22.34 7.59
C ARG A 44 -6.97 -22.57 6.97
N THR A 45 -6.83 -22.27 5.68
CA THR A 45 -5.60 -22.40 4.93
C THR A 45 -5.42 -21.23 3.99
N MET A 46 -4.16 -20.98 3.62
CA MET A 46 -3.84 -20.02 2.56
C MET A 46 -4.48 -20.39 1.22
N GLU A 47 -4.66 -21.67 0.95
CA GLU A 47 -5.32 -22.14 -0.27
C GLU A 47 -6.78 -21.68 -0.35
N GLU A 48 -7.53 -21.73 0.74
CA GLU A 48 -8.90 -21.23 0.80
C GLU A 48 -8.97 -19.72 0.48
N TYR A 49 -8.07 -18.93 1.07
CA TYR A 49 -7.97 -17.49 0.80
C TYR A 49 -7.67 -17.19 -0.67
N VAL A 50 -6.70 -17.91 -1.23
CA VAL A 50 -6.33 -17.80 -2.64
C VAL A 50 -7.54 -18.12 -3.50
N ASN A 51 -8.20 -19.25 -3.27
CA ASN A 51 -9.37 -19.70 -4.03
C ASN A 51 -10.53 -18.69 -3.96
N ALA A 52 -10.77 -18.06 -2.81
CA ALA A 52 -11.74 -16.97 -2.69
C ALA A 52 -11.40 -15.79 -3.61
N LYS A 53 -10.12 -15.36 -3.65
CA LYS A 53 -9.68 -14.30 -4.56
C LYS A 53 -9.70 -14.70 -6.03
N ARG A 54 -9.44 -15.97 -6.37
CA ARG A 54 -9.48 -16.48 -7.76
C ARG A 54 -10.84 -16.27 -8.41
N LYS A 55 -11.93 -16.26 -7.63
CA LYS A 55 -13.30 -16.06 -8.13
C LYS A 55 -13.51 -14.74 -8.89
N ILE A 56 -12.64 -13.73 -8.71
CA ILE A 56 -12.69 -12.51 -9.53
C ILE A 56 -12.56 -12.81 -11.04
N PHE A 57 -11.90 -13.91 -11.40
CA PHE A 57 -11.70 -14.33 -12.78
C PHE A 57 -12.79 -15.27 -13.31
N PHE A 58 -13.78 -15.64 -12.49
CA PHE A 58 -14.75 -16.70 -12.84
C PHE A 58 -15.48 -16.45 -14.17
N ASN A 59 -15.90 -15.21 -14.40
CA ASN A 59 -16.61 -14.78 -15.62
C ASN A 59 -15.70 -14.08 -16.66
N THR A 60 -14.38 -14.23 -16.54
CA THR A 60 -13.41 -13.70 -17.52
C THR A 60 -13.71 -14.24 -18.92
N ASN A 61 -13.70 -13.35 -19.90
CA ASN A 61 -13.91 -13.68 -21.30
C ASN A 61 -12.96 -12.84 -22.19
N GLN A 62 -13.10 -12.96 -23.51
CA GLN A 62 -12.21 -12.30 -24.48
C GLN A 62 -12.19 -10.77 -24.39
N ASN A 63 -13.24 -10.15 -23.83
CA ASN A 63 -13.30 -8.70 -23.61
C ASN A 63 -12.70 -8.28 -22.26
N THR A 64 -12.34 -9.22 -21.39
CA THR A 64 -11.72 -8.95 -20.09
C THR A 64 -10.22 -8.75 -20.26
N THR A 65 -9.68 -7.71 -19.62
CA THR A 65 -8.22 -7.49 -19.51
C THR A 65 -7.77 -7.63 -18.07
N SER A 66 -6.94 -8.63 -17.80
CA SER A 66 -6.34 -8.90 -16.49
C SER A 66 -4.99 -8.21 -16.38
N ILE A 67 -4.83 -7.34 -15.38
CA ILE A 67 -3.61 -6.59 -15.07
C ILE A 67 -2.98 -7.20 -13.83
N LEU A 68 -1.86 -7.89 -14.02
CA LEU A 68 -1.27 -8.82 -13.04
C LEU A 68 0.16 -8.41 -12.66
N ASN A 69 0.50 -8.56 -11.38
CA ASN A 69 1.85 -8.32 -10.89
C ASN A 69 2.80 -9.46 -11.28
N ALA A 70 3.80 -9.18 -12.12
CA ALA A 70 4.82 -10.15 -12.49
C ALA A 70 5.99 -10.25 -11.48
N ASP A 71 6.01 -9.39 -10.47
CA ASP A 71 6.99 -9.48 -9.38
C ASP A 71 6.56 -10.47 -8.29
N ASP A 72 5.28 -10.84 -8.26
CA ASP A 72 4.68 -11.78 -7.29
C ASP A 72 4.48 -13.15 -7.92
N ASN A 73 5.26 -14.15 -7.46
CA ASN A 73 5.21 -15.51 -7.98
C ASN A 73 3.82 -16.15 -7.85
N ALA A 74 3.07 -15.86 -6.79
CA ALA A 74 1.75 -16.44 -6.59
C ALA A 74 0.73 -15.85 -7.59
N VAL A 75 0.89 -14.58 -7.97
CA VAL A 75 0.11 -13.95 -9.05
C VAL A 75 0.51 -14.50 -10.42
N VAL A 76 1.79 -14.75 -10.66
CA VAL A 76 2.27 -15.39 -11.91
C VAL A 76 1.73 -16.82 -12.05
N GLU A 77 1.73 -17.60 -10.97
CA GLU A 77 1.12 -18.94 -10.98
C GLU A 77 -0.41 -18.88 -11.18
N LEU A 78 -1.08 -17.92 -10.53
CA LEU A 78 -2.51 -17.67 -10.74
C LEU A 78 -2.83 -17.36 -12.21
N ALA A 79 -1.95 -16.64 -12.91
CA ALA A 79 -2.16 -16.30 -14.31
C ALA A 79 -2.29 -17.55 -15.20
N ARG A 80 -1.74 -18.70 -14.80
CA ARG A 80 -1.85 -19.96 -15.57
C ARG A 80 -3.23 -20.62 -15.51
N ASP A 81 -4.12 -20.13 -14.64
CA ASP A 81 -5.48 -20.65 -14.52
C ASP A 81 -6.23 -20.48 -15.86
N PRO A 82 -6.89 -21.54 -16.38
CA PRO A 82 -7.64 -21.48 -17.63
C PRO A 82 -8.70 -20.38 -17.67
N ALA A 83 -9.29 -19.99 -16.54
CA ALA A 83 -10.26 -18.91 -16.47
C ALA A 83 -9.60 -17.55 -16.78
N VAL A 84 -8.40 -17.30 -16.23
CA VAL A 84 -7.64 -16.06 -16.47
C VAL A 84 -7.21 -15.97 -17.93
N GLN A 85 -6.78 -17.10 -18.51
CA GLN A 85 -6.31 -17.20 -19.90
C GLN A 85 -7.40 -16.99 -20.96
N ARG A 86 -8.68 -16.89 -20.58
CA ARG A 86 -9.78 -16.56 -21.52
C ARG A 86 -9.78 -15.11 -21.98
N GLY A 87 -9.15 -14.22 -21.21
CA GLY A 87 -9.04 -12.80 -21.51
C GLY A 87 -7.62 -12.40 -21.92
N ARG A 88 -7.43 -11.11 -22.18
CA ARG A 88 -6.10 -10.53 -22.39
C ARG A 88 -5.40 -10.35 -21.05
N ILE A 89 -4.08 -10.52 -21.03
CA ILE A 89 -3.26 -10.30 -19.83
C ILE A 89 -2.24 -9.20 -20.10
N PHE A 90 -2.18 -8.23 -19.20
CA PHE A 90 -1.09 -7.27 -19.09
C PHE A 90 -0.35 -7.49 -17.78
N TYR A 91 0.98 -7.48 -17.86
CA TYR A 91 1.81 -7.61 -16.67
C TYR A 91 2.37 -6.26 -16.26
N PHE A 92 2.57 -6.06 -14.95
CA PHE A 92 3.40 -4.97 -14.46
C PHE A 92 4.54 -5.49 -13.60
N SER A 93 5.70 -4.83 -13.67
CA SER A 93 6.90 -5.25 -12.94
C SER A 93 7.87 -4.09 -12.71
N ARG A 94 8.65 -4.17 -11.63
CA ARG A 94 9.82 -3.30 -11.37
C ARG A 94 11.13 -3.95 -11.79
N LYS A 95 11.11 -5.21 -12.27
CA LYS A 95 12.31 -5.95 -12.69
C LYS A 95 12.61 -5.60 -14.14
N GLN A 96 13.64 -4.78 -14.36
CA GLN A 96 14.11 -4.39 -15.70
C GLN A 96 14.33 -5.60 -16.64
N ALA A 97 14.76 -6.74 -16.09
CA ALA A 97 14.98 -7.97 -16.87
C ALA A 97 13.70 -8.53 -17.55
N LEU A 98 12.52 -8.16 -17.07
CA LEU A 98 11.23 -8.57 -17.65
C LEU A 98 10.74 -7.63 -18.76
N GLU A 99 11.40 -6.49 -18.99
CA GLU A 99 10.96 -5.50 -19.97
C GLU A 99 10.81 -6.06 -21.39
N PRO A 100 11.76 -6.83 -21.96
CA PRO A 100 11.58 -7.36 -23.31
C PRO A 100 10.35 -8.28 -23.45
N GLN A 101 10.06 -9.07 -22.41
CA GLN A 101 8.93 -10.01 -22.41
C GLN A 101 7.60 -9.27 -22.24
N ILE A 102 7.54 -8.32 -21.31
CA ILE A 102 6.34 -7.53 -21.04
C ILE A 102 6.05 -6.58 -22.21
N MET A 103 7.07 -6.01 -22.84
CA MET A 103 6.88 -5.22 -24.06
C MET A 103 6.48 -6.09 -25.25
N ASN A 104 6.72 -7.41 -25.26
CA ASN A 104 6.19 -8.28 -26.33
C ASN A 104 4.71 -8.67 -26.12
N ILE A 105 4.31 -8.92 -24.87
CA ILE A 105 2.95 -9.37 -24.51
C ILE A 105 1.97 -8.19 -24.34
N GLY A 106 2.45 -7.09 -23.74
CA GLY A 106 1.66 -5.97 -23.27
C GLY A 106 1.76 -5.82 -21.74
N GLY A 107 1.84 -4.57 -21.27
CA GLY A 107 2.01 -4.26 -19.85
C GLY A 107 2.86 -3.04 -19.56
N ALA A 108 3.38 -2.96 -18.34
CA ALA A 108 4.16 -1.83 -17.84
C ALA A 108 5.41 -2.27 -17.08
N VAL A 109 6.57 -1.66 -17.32
CA VAL A 109 7.79 -1.93 -16.54
C VAL A 109 8.42 -0.64 -16.05
N ALA A 110 8.68 -0.56 -14.75
CA ALA A 110 9.41 0.56 -14.17
C ALA A 110 10.92 0.35 -14.33
N ILE A 111 11.58 1.29 -15.01
CA ILE A 111 13.03 1.32 -15.21
C ILE A 111 13.53 2.68 -14.75
N LYS A 112 14.27 2.69 -13.63
CA LYS A 112 14.79 3.92 -13.00
C LYS A 112 13.68 4.93 -12.76
N ASP A 113 13.74 6.09 -13.43
CA ASP A 113 12.83 7.22 -13.33
C ASP A 113 11.71 7.20 -14.39
N LYS A 114 11.48 6.06 -15.05
CA LYS A 114 10.49 5.92 -16.12
C LYS A 114 9.66 4.64 -15.99
N ILE A 115 8.45 4.68 -16.54
CA ILE A 115 7.61 3.51 -16.79
C ILE A 115 7.49 3.34 -18.31
N HIS A 116 7.91 2.18 -18.81
CA HIS A 116 7.69 1.75 -20.19
C HIS A 116 6.34 1.05 -20.26
N VAL A 117 5.47 1.42 -21.18
CA VAL A 117 4.09 0.92 -21.25
C VAL A 117 3.75 0.51 -22.67
N ARG A 118 3.16 -0.68 -22.82
CA ARG A 118 2.60 -1.15 -24.09
C ARG A 118 1.20 -1.70 -23.89
N THR A 119 0.19 -0.94 -24.33
CA THR A 119 -1.20 -1.40 -24.41
C THR A 119 -1.67 -1.61 -25.86
N GLY A 120 -0.86 -1.17 -26.84
CA GLY A 120 -1.14 -1.26 -28.26
C GLY A 120 0.14 -1.50 -29.09
N PRO A 121 0.17 -1.08 -30.37
CA PRO A 121 1.32 -1.32 -31.23
C PRO A 121 2.59 -0.58 -30.75
N GLU A 122 2.40 0.64 -30.25
CA GLU A 122 3.47 1.54 -29.80
C GLU A 122 3.82 1.36 -28.32
N ILE A 123 5.08 1.67 -27.98
CA ILE A 123 5.56 1.77 -26.60
C ILE A 123 5.52 3.23 -26.17
N GLU A 124 4.85 3.50 -25.06
CA GLU A 124 4.75 4.81 -24.41
C GLU A 124 5.69 4.87 -23.19
N TYR A 125 6.11 6.09 -22.81
CA TYR A 125 7.03 6.33 -21.69
C TYR A 125 6.50 7.39 -20.75
N TYR A 126 6.38 7.06 -19.46
CA TYR A 126 5.94 7.99 -18.42
C TYR A 126 7.09 8.28 -17.47
N THR A 127 7.28 9.53 -17.04
CA THR A 127 8.31 9.87 -16.06
C THR A 127 7.79 9.76 -14.64
N LEU A 128 8.65 9.27 -13.75
CA LEU A 128 8.44 9.22 -12.31
C LEU A 128 9.06 10.41 -11.57
N ASN A 129 9.69 11.36 -12.27
CA ASN A 129 10.39 12.47 -11.63
C ASN A 129 9.47 13.40 -10.81
N GLY A 130 8.18 13.46 -11.15
CA GLY A 130 7.16 14.21 -10.41
C GLY A 130 6.41 13.41 -9.35
N ILE A 131 6.70 12.11 -9.17
CA ILE A 131 5.91 11.26 -8.27
C ILE A 131 6.03 11.74 -6.81
N LYS A 132 4.89 11.99 -6.18
CA LYS A 132 4.83 12.39 -4.76
C LYS A 132 4.67 11.19 -3.81
N LEU A 133 4.24 10.06 -4.35
CA LEU A 133 4.07 8.82 -3.59
C LEU A 133 5.42 8.23 -3.21
N ARG A 134 5.52 7.69 -1.99
CA ARG A 134 6.73 7.02 -1.49
C ARG A 134 6.65 5.51 -1.59
N GLY A 135 7.82 4.88 -1.68
CA GLY A 135 7.98 3.44 -1.65
C GLY A 135 7.78 2.77 -3.01
N THR A 136 8.44 1.63 -3.20
CA THR A 136 8.42 0.89 -4.47
C THR A 136 7.06 0.31 -4.82
N HIS A 137 6.26 -0.06 -3.81
CA HIS A 137 4.89 -0.53 -3.99
C HIS A 137 3.98 0.56 -4.58
N SER A 138 4.29 1.84 -4.35
CA SER A 138 3.55 2.94 -4.98
C SER A 138 3.76 2.97 -6.49
N VAL A 139 4.98 2.66 -6.95
CA VAL A 139 5.27 2.54 -8.39
C VAL A 139 4.50 1.36 -9.01
N GLU A 140 4.39 0.22 -8.31
CA GLU A 140 3.55 -0.90 -8.73
C GLU A 140 2.08 -0.49 -8.88
N ASN A 141 1.54 0.22 -7.90
CA ASN A 141 0.16 0.72 -7.95
C ASN A 141 -0.05 1.73 -9.10
N VAL A 142 0.94 2.61 -9.36
CA VAL A 142 0.90 3.54 -10.49
C VAL A 142 0.88 2.77 -11.81
N MET A 143 1.74 1.77 -12.00
CA MET A 143 1.73 0.95 -13.21
C MET A 143 0.39 0.25 -13.44
N ALA A 144 -0.18 -0.35 -12.38
CA ALA A 144 -1.48 -1.01 -12.47
C ALA A 144 -2.62 -0.03 -12.83
N ALA A 145 -2.70 1.12 -12.15
CA ALA A 145 -3.71 2.14 -12.40
C ALA A 145 -3.55 2.77 -13.80
N LEU A 146 -2.30 2.99 -14.22
CA LEU A 146 -1.96 3.50 -15.55
C LEU A 146 -2.47 2.56 -16.64
N LEU A 147 -2.24 1.26 -16.52
CA LEU A 147 -2.68 0.28 -17.51
C LEU A 147 -4.21 0.30 -17.66
N VAL A 148 -4.97 0.36 -16.55
CA VAL A 148 -6.43 0.52 -16.59
C VAL A 148 -6.83 1.82 -17.29
N ALA A 149 -6.23 2.94 -16.89
CA ALA A 149 -6.58 4.25 -17.44
C ALA A 149 -6.29 4.33 -18.95
N ARG A 150 -5.14 3.80 -19.40
CA ARG A 150 -4.78 3.74 -20.82
C ARG A 150 -5.72 2.86 -21.62
N GLU A 151 -6.11 1.70 -21.08
CA GLU A 151 -7.10 0.82 -21.70
C GLU A 151 -8.46 1.49 -21.90
N HIS A 152 -8.83 2.40 -21.01
CA HIS A 152 -10.04 3.23 -21.16
C HIS A 152 -9.81 4.54 -21.95
N GLY A 153 -8.68 4.68 -22.65
CA GLY A 153 -8.43 5.79 -23.57
C GLY A 153 -7.95 7.10 -22.91
N ALA A 154 -7.52 7.06 -21.65
CA ALA A 154 -6.97 8.24 -20.97
C ALA A 154 -5.70 8.72 -21.70
N LYS A 155 -5.67 9.98 -22.15
CA LYS A 155 -4.54 10.53 -22.91
C LYS A 155 -3.23 10.50 -22.10
N HIS A 156 -2.11 10.36 -22.79
CA HIS A 156 -0.76 10.36 -22.21
C HIS A 156 -0.56 11.51 -21.20
N ASP A 157 -0.76 12.75 -21.63
CA ASP A 157 -0.58 13.93 -20.75
C ASP A 157 -1.52 13.94 -19.54
N ALA A 158 -2.71 13.35 -19.65
CA ALA A 158 -3.64 13.27 -18.53
C ALA A 158 -3.11 12.30 -17.46
N ILE A 159 -2.58 11.15 -17.87
CA ILE A 159 -1.93 10.22 -16.96
C ILE A 159 -0.68 10.83 -16.35
N GLN A 160 0.20 11.44 -17.15
CA GLN A 160 1.41 12.07 -16.64
C GLN A 160 1.08 13.14 -15.57
N ARG A 161 0.08 14.00 -15.84
CA ARG A 161 -0.40 14.97 -14.84
C ARG A 161 -0.85 14.31 -13.55
N VAL A 162 -1.54 13.18 -13.60
CA VAL A 162 -1.97 12.47 -12.38
C VAL A 162 -0.77 11.89 -11.63
N ILE A 163 0.21 11.30 -12.33
CA ILE A 163 1.46 10.82 -11.72
C ILE A 163 2.16 11.94 -10.96
N ASP A 164 2.24 13.13 -11.55
CA ASP A 164 2.94 14.29 -10.99
C ASP A 164 2.18 14.98 -9.83
N THR A 165 0.85 14.88 -9.83
CA THR A 165 0.01 15.66 -8.91
C THR A 165 -0.61 14.85 -7.78
N PHE A 166 -0.81 13.55 -7.96
CA PHE A 166 -1.46 12.69 -6.97
C PHE A 166 -0.61 12.53 -5.71
N THR A 167 -1.14 13.01 -4.58
CA THR A 167 -0.46 13.05 -3.28
C THR A 167 -0.71 11.81 -2.42
N GLY A 168 -1.43 10.81 -2.93
CA GLY A 168 -1.84 9.64 -2.16
C GLY A 168 -3.20 9.82 -1.48
N MET A 169 -3.51 8.89 -0.59
CA MET A 169 -4.74 8.93 0.21
C MET A 169 -4.43 9.45 1.61
N PRO A 170 -5.36 10.21 2.23
CA PRO A 170 -5.22 10.59 3.63
C PRO A 170 -4.91 9.37 4.50
N HIS A 171 -4.03 9.55 5.48
CA HIS A 171 -3.65 8.51 6.46
C HIS A 171 -2.95 7.26 5.87
N ARG A 172 -2.44 7.32 4.62
CA ARG A 172 -1.58 6.29 4.02
C ARG A 172 -0.26 6.89 3.57
N LEU A 173 0.78 6.76 4.40
CA LEU A 173 2.08 7.41 4.20
C LEU A 173 1.93 8.89 3.78
N GLU A 174 0.92 9.58 4.33
CA GLU A 174 0.53 10.94 3.96
C GLU A 174 1.59 11.90 4.50
N TYR A 175 2.30 12.59 3.60
CA TYR A 175 3.20 13.66 4.00
C TYR A 175 2.40 14.79 4.64
N VAL A 176 2.73 15.13 5.89
CA VAL A 176 2.06 16.19 6.65
C VAL A 176 2.75 17.52 6.42
N ARG A 177 4.02 17.63 6.83
CA ARG A 177 4.89 18.80 6.62
C ARG A 177 6.32 18.50 7.06
N LYS A 178 7.20 19.48 6.85
CA LYS A 178 8.57 19.53 7.38
C LYS A 178 8.69 20.64 8.42
N VAL A 179 9.27 20.37 9.57
CA VAL A 179 9.51 21.34 10.67
C VAL A 179 10.92 21.16 11.19
N GLY A 180 11.71 22.25 11.28
CA GLY A 180 13.09 22.17 11.79
C GLY A 180 13.99 21.18 11.03
N GLY A 181 13.70 20.90 9.76
CA GLY A 181 14.43 19.91 8.96
C GLY A 181 13.95 18.46 9.08
N VAL A 182 12.92 18.20 9.89
CA VAL A 182 12.33 16.87 10.15
C VAL A 182 11.06 16.70 9.33
N GLU A 183 10.91 15.58 8.63
CA GLU A 183 9.71 15.27 7.85
C GLU A 183 8.70 14.45 8.68
N PHE A 184 7.41 14.76 8.55
CA PHE A 184 6.34 14.08 9.27
C PHE A 184 5.40 13.33 8.31
N PHE A 185 5.13 12.06 8.60
CA PHE A 185 4.25 11.20 7.81
C PHE A 185 3.16 10.57 8.67
N ASN A 186 1.94 10.62 8.13
CA ASN A 186 0.74 10.06 8.72
C ASN A 186 0.34 8.76 8.00
N ASP A 187 0.56 7.63 8.66
CA ASP A 187 0.15 6.31 8.22
C ASP A 187 -0.81 5.66 9.24
N SER A 188 -1.72 6.46 9.82
CA SER A 188 -2.67 5.99 10.84
C SER A 188 -3.54 4.80 10.38
N LYS A 189 -3.70 4.60 9.06
CA LYS A 189 -4.42 3.44 8.49
C LYS A 189 -3.65 2.12 8.60
N ALA A 190 -2.36 2.14 8.96
CA ALA A 190 -1.57 0.95 9.25
C ALA A 190 -1.97 0.32 10.60
N THR A 191 -3.07 -0.44 10.59
CA THR A 191 -3.65 -1.06 11.79
C THR A 191 -3.19 -2.50 12.04
N ASN A 192 -2.15 -2.96 11.34
CA ASN A 192 -1.55 -4.28 11.52
C ASN A 192 -0.04 -4.28 11.24
N VAL A 193 0.66 -5.32 11.70
CA VAL A 193 2.13 -5.45 11.64
C VAL A 193 2.68 -5.45 10.21
N GLN A 194 1.96 -6.06 9.25
CA GLN A 194 2.41 -6.08 7.85
C GLN A 194 2.32 -4.70 7.19
N ALA A 195 1.32 -3.90 7.57
CA ALA A 195 1.22 -2.53 7.10
C ALA A 195 2.41 -1.68 7.59
N VAL A 196 2.80 -1.82 8.87
CA VAL A 196 3.98 -1.15 9.43
C VAL A 196 5.26 -1.58 8.69
N LYS A 197 5.42 -2.88 8.42
CA LYS A 197 6.56 -3.38 7.64
C LYS A 197 6.68 -2.68 6.29
N ARG A 198 5.58 -2.63 5.53
CA ARG A 198 5.51 -1.96 4.22
C ARG A 198 5.75 -0.45 4.32
N ALA A 199 5.31 0.18 5.40
CA ALA A 199 5.56 1.59 5.67
C ALA A 199 7.06 1.85 5.87
N LEU A 200 7.74 1.05 6.70
CA LEU A 200 9.19 1.14 6.93
C LEU A 200 10.01 0.90 5.66
N GLU A 201 9.55 0.02 4.77
CA GLU A 201 10.18 -0.22 3.46
C GLU A 201 10.15 1.02 2.54
N ALA A 202 9.25 1.98 2.77
CA ALA A 202 9.11 3.19 1.96
C ALA A 202 10.08 4.32 2.33
N PHE A 203 10.83 4.17 3.43
CA PHE A 203 11.80 5.15 3.93
C PHE A 203 13.19 4.55 4.00
N ASP A 204 14.19 5.43 4.10
CA ASP A 204 15.55 5.04 4.43
C ASP A 204 15.68 4.80 5.95
N GLU A 205 16.87 4.98 6.51
CA GLU A 205 17.14 4.92 7.95
C GLU A 205 16.74 6.22 8.68
N ASN A 206 16.95 6.25 10.00
CA ASN A 206 16.67 7.39 10.89
C ASN A 206 15.18 7.75 11.07
N ILE A 207 14.36 6.71 11.21
CA ILE A 207 12.92 6.85 11.48
C ILE A 207 12.68 6.94 13.00
N ILE A 208 11.88 7.91 13.42
CA ILE A 208 11.25 7.95 14.74
C ILE A 208 9.83 7.43 14.56
N LEU A 209 9.60 6.21 15.03
CA LEU A 209 8.36 5.48 14.76
C LEU A 209 7.41 5.58 15.95
N ILE A 210 6.19 6.04 15.72
CA ILE A 210 5.10 6.03 16.71
C ILE A 210 4.22 4.81 16.44
N MET A 211 4.18 3.89 17.41
CA MET A 211 3.44 2.63 17.38
C MET A 211 2.51 2.46 18.58
N GLY A 212 1.46 1.67 18.42
CA GLY A 212 0.55 1.29 19.49
C GLY A 212 -0.92 1.63 19.25
N GLY A 213 -1.74 1.28 20.24
CA GLY A 213 -3.20 1.28 20.16
C GLY A 213 -3.80 0.08 20.89
N LYS A 214 -5.01 -0.34 20.49
CA LYS A 214 -5.75 -1.44 21.11
C LYS A 214 -4.96 -2.76 21.07
N ASP A 215 -4.83 -3.44 22.21
CA ASP A 215 -4.19 -4.77 22.24
C ASP A 215 -5.19 -5.83 21.73
N THR A 216 -4.86 -6.42 20.58
CA THR A 216 -5.60 -7.55 19.99
C THR A 216 -4.77 -8.84 20.00
N ASN A 217 -3.81 -8.96 20.93
CA ASN A 217 -2.95 -10.14 21.12
C ASN A 217 -2.11 -10.52 19.89
N LEU A 218 -1.66 -9.52 19.13
CA LEU A 218 -0.77 -9.69 17.98
C LEU A 218 0.67 -9.95 18.45
N THR A 219 1.48 -10.56 17.58
CA THR A 219 2.94 -10.62 17.72
C THR A 219 3.60 -9.60 16.79
N TYR A 220 4.59 -8.87 17.33
CA TYR A 220 5.33 -7.83 16.61
C TYR A 220 6.74 -8.28 16.19
N THR A 221 7.18 -9.46 16.60
CA THR A 221 8.47 -10.06 16.20
C THR A 221 8.72 -10.06 14.68
N PRO A 222 7.72 -10.23 13.78
CA PRO A 222 7.96 -10.20 12.34
C PRO A 222 8.54 -8.89 11.77
N ILE A 223 8.49 -7.78 12.53
CA ILE A 223 9.08 -6.49 12.14
C ILE A 223 10.38 -6.15 12.87
N ALA A 224 10.86 -7.00 13.79
CA ALA A 224 12.09 -6.79 14.57
C ALA A 224 13.29 -6.35 13.72
N GLU A 225 13.55 -7.06 12.62
CA GLU A 225 14.67 -6.72 11.71
C GLU A 225 14.50 -5.35 11.06
N ALA A 226 13.27 -5.00 10.66
CA ALA A 226 12.99 -3.71 10.04
C ALA A 226 13.15 -2.56 11.05
N ILE A 227 12.72 -2.77 12.30
CA ILE A 227 12.94 -1.85 13.41
C ILE A 227 14.44 -1.62 13.63
N ARG A 228 15.21 -2.70 13.82
CA ARG A 228 16.65 -2.65 14.07
C ARG A 228 17.44 -1.92 12.99
N ARG A 229 17.02 -2.07 11.73
CA ARG A 229 17.73 -1.48 10.59
C ARG A 229 17.35 -0.03 10.30
N LYS A 230 16.12 0.40 10.60
CA LYS A 230 15.59 1.67 10.10
C LYS A 230 15.13 2.63 11.20
N VAL A 231 14.73 2.10 12.35
CA VAL A 231 14.13 2.88 13.43
C VAL A 231 15.19 3.28 14.42
N LYS A 232 15.40 4.59 14.52
CA LYS A 232 16.30 5.23 15.48
C LYS A 232 15.68 5.30 16.87
N ASN A 233 14.39 5.62 16.95
CA ASN A 233 13.64 5.68 18.19
C ASN A 233 12.24 5.08 18.01
N LEU A 234 11.83 4.22 18.93
CA LEU A 234 10.51 3.60 18.95
C LEU A 234 9.66 4.22 20.07
N ILE A 235 8.58 4.89 19.71
CA ILE A 235 7.65 5.54 20.64
C ILE A 235 6.38 4.69 20.73
N LEU A 236 6.12 4.12 21.91
CA LEU A 236 5.03 3.17 22.15
C LEU A 236 3.92 3.79 23.01
N ILE A 237 2.68 3.68 22.54
CA ILE A 237 1.48 4.23 23.20
C ILE A 237 0.31 3.24 23.22
N GLY A 238 -0.73 3.58 23.98
CA GLY A 238 -1.96 2.80 24.04
C GLY A 238 -1.83 1.48 24.79
N GLU A 239 -2.89 0.67 24.73
CA GLU A 239 -2.98 -0.60 25.48
C GLU A 239 -1.88 -1.60 25.09
N ALA A 240 -1.49 -1.64 23.81
CA ALA A 240 -0.54 -2.60 23.28
C ALA A 240 0.94 -2.29 23.60
N LYS A 241 1.27 -1.11 24.15
CA LYS A 241 2.66 -0.64 24.28
C LYS A 241 3.57 -1.62 25.02
N GLU A 242 3.08 -2.24 26.10
CA GLU A 242 3.87 -3.19 26.89
C GLU A 242 4.16 -4.47 26.12
N ARG A 243 3.22 -4.92 25.30
CA ARG A 243 3.41 -6.09 24.44
C ARG A 243 4.40 -5.80 23.32
N ILE A 244 4.24 -4.67 22.64
CA ILE A 244 5.16 -4.24 21.59
C ILE A 244 6.57 -4.12 22.17
N ASN A 245 6.71 -3.53 23.36
CA ASN A 245 8.00 -3.42 24.04
C ASN A 245 8.63 -4.79 24.34
N ARG A 246 7.84 -5.77 24.80
CA ARG A 246 8.35 -7.14 25.02
C ARG A 246 8.80 -7.82 23.73
N ASP A 247 8.12 -7.58 22.61
CA ASP A 247 8.37 -8.27 21.35
C ASP A 247 9.55 -7.67 20.57
N ILE A 248 9.70 -6.33 20.58
CA ILE A 248 10.64 -5.59 19.72
C ILE A 248 11.28 -4.35 20.39
N GLY A 249 11.09 -4.15 21.70
CA GLY A 249 11.61 -2.97 22.40
C GLY A 249 13.13 -2.90 22.48
N ASP A 250 13.81 -4.06 22.41
CA ASP A 250 15.28 -4.15 22.42
C ASP A 250 15.91 -3.92 21.03
N ASP A 251 15.10 -3.80 19.97
CA ASP A 251 15.58 -3.59 18.61
C ASP A 251 15.86 -2.11 18.29
N SER A 252 15.45 -1.17 19.14
CA SER A 252 15.68 0.27 18.99
C SER A 252 15.59 0.98 20.35
N GLU A 253 16.03 2.24 20.45
CA GLU A 253 15.83 3.03 21.68
C GLU A 253 14.33 3.32 21.87
N THR A 254 13.72 2.65 22.86
CA THR A 254 12.27 2.58 23.02
C THR A 254 11.76 3.44 24.19
N PHE A 255 10.63 4.13 23.98
CA PHE A 255 9.97 4.97 24.96
C PHE A 255 8.51 4.58 25.10
N LEU A 256 8.08 4.27 26.33
CA LEU A 256 6.68 3.99 26.64
C LEU A 256 6.02 5.28 27.13
N ILE A 257 5.05 5.77 26.39
CA ILE A 257 4.42 7.06 26.63
C ILE A 257 2.96 6.87 27.10
N GLY A 258 2.48 7.81 27.91
CA GLY A 258 1.15 7.77 28.50
C GLY A 258 0.06 8.26 27.55
N THR A 259 0.31 9.39 26.89
CA THR A 259 -0.68 10.07 26.03
C THR A 259 -0.21 10.17 24.58
N PHE A 260 -1.15 10.37 23.66
CA PHE A 260 -0.84 10.50 22.23
C PHE A 260 -0.03 11.78 21.96
N GLU A 261 -0.40 12.87 22.62
CA GLU A 261 0.20 14.20 22.52
C GLU A 261 1.66 14.17 22.96
N GLU A 262 1.95 13.56 24.11
CA GLU A 262 3.31 13.37 24.59
C GLU A 262 4.14 12.54 23.60
N ALA A 263 3.55 11.53 22.96
CA ALA A 263 4.28 10.69 22.01
C ALA A 263 4.69 11.47 20.76
N VAL A 264 3.79 12.31 20.22
CA VAL A 264 4.10 13.17 19.07
C VAL A 264 5.16 14.23 19.45
N LEU A 265 5.08 14.78 20.68
CA LEU A 265 6.06 15.73 21.20
C LEU A 265 7.44 15.10 21.41
N ILE A 266 7.52 13.96 22.09
CA ILE A 266 8.76 13.20 22.31
C ILE A 266 9.38 12.81 20.96
N ALA A 267 8.55 12.37 20.01
CA ALA A 267 9.04 12.01 18.68
C ALA A 267 9.75 13.18 17.99
N PHE A 268 9.17 14.39 18.07
CA PHE A 268 9.80 15.58 17.53
C PHE A 268 11.05 15.99 18.33
N GLN A 269 11.02 15.94 19.66
CA GLN A 269 12.18 16.29 20.50
C GLN A 269 13.38 15.36 20.31
N LYS A 270 13.14 14.08 19.99
CA LYS A 270 14.20 13.09 19.72
C LYS A 270 14.71 13.14 18.28
N SER A 271 13.98 13.79 17.39
CA SER A 271 14.36 13.95 15.98
C SER A 271 15.42 15.03 15.76
N ARG A 272 16.18 14.89 14.68
CA ARG A 272 17.20 15.83 14.18
C ARG A 272 16.94 16.15 12.71
N ILE A 273 17.61 17.18 12.19
CA ILE A 273 17.56 17.53 10.77
C ILE A 273 17.86 16.30 9.91
N GLY A 274 16.97 15.99 8.97
CA GLY A 274 17.07 14.83 8.10
C GLY A 274 16.33 13.58 8.59
N ASP A 275 15.92 13.55 9.86
CA ASP A 275 15.12 12.44 10.40
C ASP A 275 13.67 12.49 9.88
N THR A 276 13.00 11.34 9.98
CA THR A 276 11.57 11.19 9.65
C THR A 276 10.79 10.76 10.88
N VAL A 277 9.72 11.48 11.23
CA VAL A 277 8.72 11.06 12.21
C VAL A 277 7.56 10.37 11.48
N LEU A 278 7.32 9.10 11.80
CA LEU A 278 6.29 8.28 11.17
C LEU A 278 5.27 7.80 12.20
N LEU A 279 4.02 8.22 12.04
CA LEU A 279 2.90 7.56 12.71
C LEU A 279 2.49 6.33 11.91
N SER A 280 2.86 5.14 12.35
CA SER A 280 2.48 3.87 11.73
C SER A 280 2.16 2.86 12.84
N PRO A 281 0.91 2.85 13.35
CA PRO A 281 0.59 2.35 14.68
C PRO A 281 0.70 0.82 14.83
N GLY A 282 0.46 0.04 13.77
CA GLY A 282 0.44 -1.42 13.83
C GLY A 282 -0.72 -2.01 14.62
N CYS A 283 -1.58 -1.17 15.19
CA CYS A 283 -2.72 -1.53 16.03
C CYS A 283 -3.98 -0.74 15.61
N SER A 284 -5.13 -1.28 15.98
CA SER A 284 -6.39 -0.54 15.91
C SER A 284 -6.38 0.68 16.85
N SER A 285 -7.20 1.69 16.55
CA SER A 285 -7.24 2.97 17.29
C SER A 285 -8.25 3.01 18.44
N PHE A 286 -9.11 1.99 18.58
CA PHE A 286 -10.30 2.00 19.44
C PHE A 286 -10.05 2.09 20.96
N ASP A 287 -8.80 2.06 21.41
CA ASP A 287 -8.45 2.32 22.81
C ASP A 287 -8.39 3.81 23.15
N MET A 288 -8.02 4.66 22.18
CA MET A 288 -7.83 6.10 22.38
C MET A 288 -8.70 6.98 21.46
N PHE A 289 -9.20 6.43 20.34
CA PHE A 289 -9.92 7.17 19.31
C PHE A 289 -11.09 6.35 18.74
N GLU A 290 -12.11 7.01 18.22
CA GLU A 290 -13.25 6.39 17.56
C GLU A 290 -12.86 5.62 16.30
N ASN A 291 -11.82 6.07 15.58
CA ASN A 291 -11.33 5.41 14.37
C ASN A 291 -9.94 5.94 13.95
N TYR A 292 -9.34 5.30 12.93
CA TYR A 292 -8.02 5.67 12.45
C TYR A 292 -7.98 7.06 11.79
N VAL A 293 -9.11 7.55 11.27
CA VAL A 293 -9.21 8.88 10.64
C VAL A 293 -9.07 9.96 11.70
N GLU A 294 -9.76 9.80 12.83
CA GLU A 294 -9.63 10.69 13.99
C GLU A 294 -8.18 10.74 14.51
N ARG A 295 -7.58 9.58 14.81
CA ARG A 295 -6.17 9.48 15.23
C ARG A 295 -5.22 10.17 14.25
N GLY A 296 -5.43 9.94 12.96
CA GLY A 296 -4.59 10.51 11.90
C GLY A 296 -4.79 12.01 11.71
N ASN A 297 -6.00 12.54 11.92
CA ASN A 297 -6.26 13.97 11.91
C ASN A 297 -5.69 14.65 13.14
N TYR A 298 -5.79 14.01 14.30
CA TYR A 298 -5.22 14.52 15.55
C TYR A 298 -3.69 14.63 15.48
N PHE A 299 -3.03 13.64 14.89
CA PHE A 299 -1.60 13.72 14.57
C PHE A 299 -1.26 14.93 13.70
N LYS A 300 -2.01 15.16 12.62
CA LYS A 300 -1.80 16.32 11.73
C LYS A 300 -2.00 17.63 12.48
N GLU A 301 -3.03 17.73 13.31
CA GLU A 301 -3.29 18.91 14.14
C GLU A 301 -2.10 19.21 15.06
N MET A 302 -1.58 18.20 15.75
CA MET A 302 -0.42 18.32 16.63
C MET A 302 0.83 18.77 15.89
N VAL A 303 1.16 18.10 14.78
CA VAL A 303 2.32 18.44 13.95
C VAL A 303 2.21 19.87 13.39
N ASN A 304 1.00 20.33 13.07
CA ASN A 304 0.79 21.70 12.58
C ASN A 304 1.05 22.79 13.64
N LYS A 305 1.04 22.44 14.93
CA LYS A 305 1.37 23.36 16.03
C LYS A 305 2.89 23.52 16.24
N PHE A 306 3.72 22.64 15.68
CA PHE A 306 5.17 22.75 15.80
C PHE A 306 5.71 23.96 15.04
N ARG A 307 6.73 24.59 15.63
CA ARG A 307 7.43 25.77 15.11
C ARG A 307 8.83 25.39 14.68
#